data_AF-E9HKX4-F1
#
_entry.id   AF-E9HKX4-F1
#
_cell.length_a   1.000
_cell.length_b   1.000
_cell.length_c   1.000
_cell.angle_alpha   90.00
_cell.angle_beta   90.00
_cell.angle_gamma   90.00
#
_symmetry.space_group_name_H-M   'P 1'
#
loop_
_entity.id
_entity.type
_entity.pdbx_description
1 polymer ?
#
loop_
_entity_poly.entity_id
_entity_poly.type
_entity_poly.pdbx_seq_one_letter_code
_entity_poly.pdbx_strand_id
1 'polypeptide(L)'
;MMKAVRIGSDRDEVRALRAVYVRDFEELERRHDRYVCASLANFSSNDLEGQRQWIQAVIYDQQKLLAACDKYLNLTKPQSSASVATRASSRHSSVSSAQAKILEAERKEQEARLKLQQAEDEAKHQAEEDESLRELQVRQRQIDADREQRKLRDEMELQQLTGAIMQQQLADIGGADGADNETRAMSTSRWVYEKTHLAAEHF
;
A
#
# COMPACT_ATOMS: atom_id res chain seq x y z
N MET A 1 -22.99 52.81 26.07
CA MET A 1 -21.85 52.07 26.65
C MET A 1 -21.08 51.43 25.50
N MET A 2 -19.99 52.05 25.03
CA MET A 2 -19.19 51.50 23.92
C MET A 2 -18.33 50.36 24.44
N LYS A 3 -18.53 49.13 23.94
CA LYS A 3 -17.60 48.01 24.18
C LYS A 3 -16.29 48.34 23.47
N ALA A 4 -15.23 48.62 24.24
CA ALA A 4 -13.89 48.71 23.70
C ALA A 4 -13.48 47.32 23.20
N VAL A 5 -13.54 47.12 21.88
CA VAL A 5 -12.97 45.93 21.24
C VAL A 5 -11.45 46.06 21.36
N ARG A 6 -10.84 45.22 22.20
CA ARG A 6 -9.38 45.15 22.33
C ARG A 6 -8.81 44.77 20.97
N ILE A 7 -7.96 45.64 20.41
CA ILE A 7 -7.16 45.38 19.21
C ILE A 7 -6.29 44.15 19.51
N GLY A 8 -6.74 42.97 19.08
CA GLY A 8 -6.14 41.68 19.45
C GLY A 8 -7.17 40.57 19.69
N SER A 9 -8.35 40.90 20.25
CA SER A 9 -9.43 39.93 20.48
C SER A 9 -9.90 39.28 19.17
N ASP A 10 -10.09 40.10 18.14
CA ASP A 10 -10.51 39.66 16.81
C ASP A 10 -9.44 38.81 16.11
N ARG A 11 -8.16 39.11 16.34
CA ARG A 11 -7.05 38.33 15.77
C ARG A 11 -6.93 36.95 16.42
N ASP A 12 -7.08 36.89 17.74
CA ASP A 12 -7.05 35.62 18.48
C ASP A 12 -8.30 34.79 18.18
N GLU A 13 -9.46 35.43 17.97
CA GLU A 13 -10.68 34.79 17.50
C GLU A 13 -10.52 34.20 16.10
N VAL A 14 -9.97 34.97 15.13
CA VAL A 14 -9.65 34.44 13.78
C VAL A 14 -8.64 33.29 13.85
N ARG A 15 -7.65 33.36 14.76
CA ARG A 15 -6.70 32.24 14.95
C ARG A 15 -7.40 31.00 15.50
N ALA A 16 -8.29 31.15 16.47
CA ALA A 16 -9.06 30.06 17.07
C ALA A 16 -10.01 29.42 16.03
N LEU A 17 -10.73 30.24 15.27
CA LEU A 17 -11.62 29.77 14.19
C LEU A 17 -10.85 29.06 13.08
N ARG A 18 -9.67 29.58 12.68
CA ARG A 18 -8.79 28.92 11.71
C ARG A 18 -8.35 27.53 12.21
N ALA A 19 -7.98 27.40 13.48
CA ALA A 19 -7.56 26.12 14.06
C ALA A 19 -8.73 25.10 14.12
N VAL A 20 -9.93 25.56 14.49
CA VAL A 20 -11.16 24.74 14.45
C VAL A 20 -11.43 24.26 13.04
N TYR A 21 -11.40 25.17 12.06
CA TYR A 21 -11.69 24.87 10.66
C TYR A 21 -10.70 23.85 10.07
N VAL A 22 -9.40 23.98 10.35
CA VAL A 22 -8.38 23.02 9.89
C VAL A 22 -8.67 21.63 10.45
N ARG A 23 -8.88 21.52 11.76
CA ARG A 23 -9.18 20.23 12.42
C ARG A 23 -10.46 19.59 11.87
N ASP A 24 -11.52 20.38 11.67
CA ASP A 24 -12.79 19.88 11.18
C ASP A 24 -12.68 19.40 9.71
N PHE A 25 -11.80 20.05 8.93
CA PHE A 25 -11.46 19.59 7.57
C PHE A 25 -10.64 18.30 7.57
N GLU A 26 -9.59 18.18 8.39
CA GLU A 26 -8.79 16.93 8.51
C GLU A 26 -9.69 15.73 8.88
N GLU A 27 -10.68 16.00 9.74
CA GLU A 27 -11.68 15.00 10.11
C GLU A 27 -12.64 14.67 8.95
N LEU A 28 -13.06 15.68 8.16
CA LEU A 28 -13.87 15.49 6.96
C LEU A 28 -13.14 14.62 5.94
N GLU A 29 -11.88 14.94 5.64
CA GLU A 29 -11.02 14.21 4.70
C GLU A 29 -10.89 12.74 5.13
N ARG A 30 -10.56 12.49 6.39
CA ARG A 30 -10.46 11.11 6.91
C ARG A 30 -11.79 10.35 6.90
N ARG A 31 -12.93 11.03 7.09
CA ARG A 31 -14.26 10.39 6.95
C ARG A 31 -14.56 10.07 5.49
N HIS A 32 -14.21 10.98 4.58
CA HIS A 32 -14.36 10.78 3.15
C HIS A 32 -13.53 9.57 2.68
N ASP A 33 -12.26 9.49 3.06
CA ASP A 33 -11.39 8.35 2.72
C ASP A 33 -11.95 7.03 3.22
N ARG A 34 -12.40 6.97 4.48
CA ARG A 34 -13.04 5.76 5.03
C ARG A 34 -14.31 5.40 4.26
N TYR A 35 -15.14 6.38 3.92
CA TYR A 35 -16.36 6.15 3.14
C TYR A 35 -16.04 5.61 1.75
N VAL A 36 -15.05 6.19 1.07
CA VAL A 36 -14.64 5.79 -0.28
C VAL A 36 -14.04 4.38 -0.27
N CYS A 37 -13.13 4.10 0.67
CA CYS A 37 -12.53 2.78 0.82
C CYS A 37 -13.57 1.69 1.15
N ALA A 38 -14.52 1.98 2.06
CA ALA A 38 -15.57 1.03 2.43
C ALA A 38 -16.56 0.77 1.28
N SER A 39 -16.77 1.76 0.41
CA SER A 39 -17.74 1.70 -0.68
C SER A 39 -17.11 1.36 -2.04
N LEU A 40 -15.81 1.03 -2.07
CA LEU A 40 -15.03 0.90 -3.31
C LEU A 40 -15.60 -0.16 -4.26
N ALA A 41 -16.12 -1.27 -3.71
CA ALA A 41 -16.73 -2.34 -4.50
C ALA A 41 -18.09 -1.95 -5.12
N ASN A 42 -18.73 -0.91 -4.59
CA ASN A 42 -20.05 -0.43 -5.02
C ASN A 42 -19.96 0.78 -5.96
N PHE A 43 -18.77 1.36 -6.13
CA PHE A 43 -18.60 2.52 -6.99
C PHE A 43 -18.30 2.15 -8.43
N SER A 44 -19.00 2.81 -9.36
CA SER A 44 -18.57 2.87 -10.75
C SER A 44 -17.37 3.79 -10.91
N SER A 45 -16.70 3.72 -12.06
CA SER A 45 -15.59 4.63 -12.38
C SER A 45 -16.01 6.12 -12.32
N ASN A 46 -17.26 6.42 -12.74
CA ASN A 46 -17.82 7.77 -12.68
C ASN A 46 -18.09 8.22 -11.25
N ASP A 47 -18.50 7.33 -10.35
CA ASP A 47 -18.72 7.66 -8.94
C ASP A 47 -17.40 8.00 -8.25
N LEU A 48 -16.36 7.20 -8.50
CA LEU A 48 -15.01 7.48 -7.99
C LEU A 48 -14.48 8.82 -8.51
N GLU A 49 -14.74 9.13 -9.77
CA GLU A 49 -14.36 10.40 -10.37
C GLU A 49 -15.14 11.58 -9.77
N GLY A 50 -16.45 11.41 -9.55
CA GLY A 50 -17.27 12.40 -8.84
C GLY A 50 -16.80 12.63 -7.42
N GLN A 51 -16.41 11.58 -6.68
CA GLN A 51 -15.84 11.70 -5.34
C GLN A 51 -14.50 12.44 -5.35
N ARG A 52 -13.62 12.14 -6.32
CA ARG A 52 -12.35 12.87 -6.50
C ARG A 52 -12.58 14.35 -6.80
N GLN A 53 -13.49 14.67 -7.71
CA GLN A 53 -13.79 16.06 -8.06
C GLN A 53 -14.41 16.82 -6.87
N TRP A 54 -15.29 16.17 -6.11
CA TRP A 54 -15.89 16.75 -4.93
C TRP A 54 -14.84 17.09 -3.88
N ILE A 55 -14.00 16.14 -3.46
CA ILE A 55 -12.98 16.40 -2.42
C ILE A 55 -11.98 17.46 -2.89
N GLN A 56 -11.61 17.45 -4.18
CA GLN A 56 -10.73 18.46 -4.76
C GLN A 56 -11.33 19.87 -4.71
N ALA A 57 -12.63 20.02 -4.94
CA ALA A 57 -13.32 21.30 -4.81
C ALA A 57 -13.34 21.80 -3.36
N VAL A 58 -13.58 20.91 -2.40
CA VAL A 58 -13.54 21.27 -0.97
C VAL A 58 -12.13 21.68 -0.54
N ILE A 59 -11.08 20.96 -0.97
CA ILE A 59 -9.67 21.34 -0.73
C ILE A 59 -9.38 22.74 -1.28
N TYR A 60 -9.83 23.04 -2.49
CA TYR A 60 -9.63 24.35 -3.10
C TYR A 60 -10.27 25.48 -2.27
N ASP A 61 -11.53 25.30 -1.85
CA ASP A 61 -12.22 26.28 -1.01
C ASP A 61 -11.56 26.45 0.36
N GLN A 62 -11.09 25.35 0.96
CA GLN A 62 -10.34 25.37 2.20
C GLN A 62 -9.05 26.20 2.06
N GLN A 63 -8.24 25.93 1.03
CA GLN A 63 -7.01 26.68 0.78
C GLN A 63 -7.28 28.18 0.58
N LYS A 64 -8.35 28.52 -0.15
CA LYS A 64 -8.76 29.90 -0.36
C LYS A 64 -9.15 30.61 0.93
N LEU A 65 -9.89 29.94 1.82
CA LEU A 65 -10.25 30.47 3.14
C LEU A 65 -9.00 30.67 4.01
N LEU A 66 -8.12 29.67 4.08
CA LEU A 66 -6.89 29.75 4.87
C LEU A 66 -5.98 30.89 4.39
N ALA A 67 -5.86 31.08 3.08
CA ALA A 67 -5.12 32.21 2.51
C ALA A 67 -5.73 33.57 2.92
N ALA A 68 -7.07 33.68 2.98
CA ALA A 68 -7.74 34.88 3.45
C ALA A 68 -7.47 35.14 4.95
N CYS A 69 -7.53 34.11 5.78
CA CYS A 69 -7.16 34.19 7.20
C CYS A 69 -5.70 34.62 7.37
N ASP A 70 -4.77 34.03 6.63
CA ASP A 70 -3.35 34.36 6.72
C ASP A 70 -3.07 35.79 6.26
N LYS A 71 -3.76 36.26 5.20
CA LYS A 71 -3.72 37.66 4.77
C LYS A 71 -4.20 38.60 5.88
N TYR A 72 -5.34 38.30 6.51
CA TYR A 72 -5.88 39.09 7.63
C TYR A 72 -4.91 39.13 8.83
N LEU A 73 -4.41 37.97 9.25
CA LEU A 73 -3.48 37.83 10.38
C LEU A 73 -2.14 38.54 10.12
N ASN A 74 -1.70 38.61 8.86
CA ASN A 74 -0.49 39.34 8.47
C ASN A 74 -0.68 40.86 8.44
N LEU A 75 -1.82 41.34 7.92
CA LEU A 75 -2.16 42.78 7.90
C LEU A 75 -2.39 43.36 9.29
N THR A 76 -2.87 42.53 10.22
CA THR A 76 -3.17 42.90 11.61
C THR A 76 -2.06 42.53 12.59
N LYS A 77 -0.85 42.20 12.10
CA LYS A 77 0.33 42.12 12.96
C LYS A 77 0.49 43.48 13.64
N PRO A 78 0.51 43.55 14.98
CA PRO A 78 0.89 44.78 15.63
C PRO A 78 2.28 45.13 15.10
N GLN A 79 2.46 46.35 14.59
CA GLN A 79 3.79 46.92 14.45
C GLN A 79 4.43 46.73 15.82
N SER A 80 5.42 45.84 15.94
CA SER A 80 6.31 45.85 17.09
C SER A 80 6.66 47.31 17.28
N SER A 81 6.25 47.86 18.43
CA SER A 81 6.81 49.10 18.93
C SER A 81 8.31 48.86 18.95
N ALA A 82 8.98 49.28 17.87
CA ALA A 82 10.41 49.52 17.86
C ALA A 82 10.57 50.59 18.93
N SER A 83 10.76 50.11 20.15
CA SER A 83 10.92 50.93 21.33
C SER A 83 12.05 51.88 20.98
N VAL A 84 11.70 53.15 20.88
CA VAL A 84 12.63 54.25 20.72
C VAL A 84 13.57 54.12 21.92
N ALA A 85 14.74 53.52 21.69
CA ALA A 85 15.80 53.47 22.68
C ALA A 85 16.33 54.89 22.81
N THR A 86 15.73 55.65 23.72
CA THR A 86 16.21 56.97 24.12
C THR A 86 17.65 56.81 24.57
N ARG A 87 18.51 57.45 23.80
CA ARG A 87 19.96 57.53 23.96
C ARG A 87 20.25 58.21 25.30
N ALA A 88 20.40 57.43 26.37
CA ALA A 88 20.92 57.90 27.65
C ALA A 88 22.22 57.14 27.97
N SER A 89 23.31 57.89 27.90
CA SER A 89 24.67 57.52 28.24
C SER A 89 24.80 57.11 29.71
N SER A 90 25.46 55.98 30.01
CA SER A 90 26.35 55.84 31.17
C SER A 90 27.10 54.49 31.12
N ARG A 91 28.38 54.54 31.46
CA ARG A 91 29.43 53.54 31.19
C ARG A 91 29.41 52.31 32.13
N HIS A 92 28.30 51.59 32.23
CA HIS A 92 28.18 50.39 33.08
C HIS A 92 27.76 49.09 32.34
N SER A 93 27.69 49.09 31.00
CA SER A 93 26.96 48.06 30.22
C SER A 93 27.78 46.91 29.58
N SER A 94 29.09 46.79 29.81
CA SER A 94 29.90 45.77 29.11
C SER A 94 29.70 44.34 29.62
N VAL A 95 29.47 44.15 30.92
CA VAL A 95 29.32 42.81 31.52
C VAL A 95 27.95 42.19 31.22
N SER A 96 26.89 42.99 31.25
CA SER A 96 25.52 42.51 30.97
C SER A 96 25.30 42.18 29.48
N SER A 97 26.00 42.88 28.57
CA SER A 97 26.00 42.61 27.12
C SER A 97 26.64 41.27 26.76
N ALA A 98 27.75 40.91 27.42
CA ALA A 98 28.40 39.61 27.22
C ALA A 98 27.50 38.46 27.70
N GLN A 99 26.84 38.63 28.84
CA GLN A 99 25.96 37.61 29.43
C GLN A 99 24.68 37.39 28.60
N ALA A 100 24.12 38.46 28.01
CA ALA A 100 22.99 38.37 27.08
C ALA A 100 23.34 37.60 25.80
N LYS A 101 24.56 37.81 25.25
CA LYS A 101 25.03 37.07 24.07
C LYS A 101 25.24 35.58 24.34
N ILE A 102 25.68 35.22 25.55
CA ILE A 102 25.87 33.82 25.95
C ILE A 102 24.52 33.10 26.02
N LEU A 103 23.51 33.70 26.67
CA LEU A 103 22.17 33.12 26.76
C LEU A 103 21.49 32.99 25.39
N GLU A 104 21.73 33.96 24.49
CA GLU A 104 21.18 33.91 23.13
C GLU A 104 21.86 32.84 22.27
N ALA A 105 23.17 32.63 22.45
CA ALA A 105 23.91 31.54 21.82
C ALA A 105 23.45 30.16 22.33
N GLU A 106 23.25 30.03 23.64
CA GLU A 106 22.78 28.79 24.27
C GLU A 106 21.35 28.42 23.80
N ARG A 107 20.46 29.41 23.68
CA ARG A 107 19.13 29.21 23.09
C ARG A 107 19.20 28.72 21.65
N LYS A 108 20.10 29.30 20.83
CA LYS A 108 20.28 28.86 19.43
C LYS A 108 20.86 27.45 19.34
N GLU A 109 21.74 27.07 20.26
CA GLU A 109 22.28 25.72 20.31
C GLU A 109 21.20 24.70 20.68
N GLN A 110 20.35 25.00 21.67
CA GLN A 110 19.21 24.15 22.01
C GLN A 110 18.23 24.00 20.86
N GLU A 111 17.93 25.09 20.13
CA GLU A 111 17.07 25.04 18.94
C GLU A 111 17.67 24.18 17.82
N ALA A 112 19.00 24.26 17.61
CA ALA A 112 19.69 23.42 16.62
C ALA A 112 19.72 21.94 17.01
N ARG A 113 19.91 21.63 18.30
CA ARG A 113 19.86 20.25 18.81
C ARG A 113 18.48 19.62 18.63
N LEU A 114 17.40 20.36 18.92
CA LEU A 114 16.04 19.87 18.70
C LEU A 114 15.74 19.60 17.22
N LYS A 115 16.21 20.48 16.32
CA LYS A 115 16.07 20.26 14.87
C LYS A 115 16.84 19.03 14.39
N LEU A 116 18.04 18.80 14.93
CA LEU A 116 18.82 17.60 14.63
C LEU A 116 18.10 16.34 15.12
N GLN A 117 17.60 16.35 16.35
CA GLN A 117 16.88 15.22 16.92
C GLN A 117 15.62 14.89 16.12
N GLN A 118 14.86 15.91 15.73
CA GLN A 118 13.69 15.72 14.88
C GLN A 118 14.06 15.10 13.52
N ALA A 119 15.15 15.57 12.89
CA ALA A 119 15.62 15.00 11.63
C ALA A 119 16.10 13.54 11.77
N GLU A 120 16.73 13.19 12.90
CA GLU A 120 17.13 11.81 13.19
C GLU A 120 15.93 10.89 13.39
N ASP A 121 14.91 11.34 14.14
CA ASP A 121 13.67 10.59 14.36
C ASP A 121 12.89 10.40 13.05
N GLU A 122 12.80 11.43 12.22
CA GLU A 122 12.16 11.36 10.89
C GLU A 122 12.92 10.41 9.95
N ALA A 123 14.26 10.46 9.94
CA ALA A 123 15.07 9.55 9.13
C ALA A 123 14.91 8.09 9.58
N LYS A 124 14.81 7.86 10.89
CA LYS A 124 14.58 6.52 11.44
C LYS A 124 13.20 5.99 11.04
N HIS A 125 12.16 6.81 11.13
CA HIS A 125 10.81 6.43 10.71
C HIS A 125 10.77 6.06 9.21
N GLN A 126 11.42 6.86 8.36
CA GLN A 126 11.50 6.57 6.92
C GLN A 126 12.23 5.25 6.64
N ALA A 127 13.31 4.95 7.37
CA ALA A 127 14.04 3.70 7.22
C ALA A 127 13.17 2.47 7.59
N GLU A 128 12.36 2.58 8.64
CA GLU A 128 11.43 1.53 9.06
C GLU A 128 10.31 1.29 8.03
N GLU A 129 9.75 2.36 7.44
CA GLU A 129 8.76 2.26 6.37
C GLU A 129 9.34 1.62 5.08
N ASP A 130 10.56 2.02 4.70
CA ASP A 130 11.26 1.46 3.55
C ASP A 130 11.58 -0.04 3.74
N GLU A 131 11.96 -0.44 4.95
CA GLU A 131 12.19 -1.85 5.27
C GLU A 131 10.88 -2.64 5.18
N SER A 132 9.79 -2.13 5.74
CA SER A 132 8.46 -2.74 5.64
C SER A 132 8.00 -2.91 4.18
N LEU A 133 8.24 -1.90 3.34
CA LEU A 133 7.91 -1.96 1.91
C LEU A 133 8.71 -3.04 1.19
N ARG A 134 10.00 -3.19 1.49
CA ARG A 134 10.85 -4.26 0.92
C ARG A 134 10.35 -5.64 1.32
N GLU A 135 9.99 -5.84 2.60
CA GLU A 135 9.45 -7.11 3.09
C GLU A 135 8.14 -7.49 2.38
N LEU A 136 7.23 -6.53 2.20
CA LEU A 136 5.98 -6.74 1.48
C LEU A 136 6.23 -7.17 0.02
N GLN A 137 7.19 -6.54 -0.67
CA GLN A 137 7.54 -6.92 -2.03
C GLN A 137 8.10 -8.34 -2.11
N VAL A 138 8.97 -8.74 -1.16
CA VAL A 138 9.49 -10.11 -1.10
C VAL A 138 8.37 -11.11 -0.86
N ARG A 139 7.46 -10.81 0.08
CA ARG A 139 6.30 -11.67 0.35
C ARG A 139 5.39 -11.80 -0.87
N GLN A 140 5.17 -10.72 -1.61
CA GLN A 140 4.36 -10.75 -2.83
C GLN A 140 5.00 -11.64 -3.89
N ARG A 141 6.32 -11.50 -4.13
CA ARG A 141 7.06 -12.38 -5.05
C ARG A 141 6.93 -13.85 -4.64
N GLN A 142 6.97 -14.15 -3.34
CA GLN A 142 6.82 -15.51 -2.83
C GLN A 142 5.43 -16.08 -3.12
N ILE A 143 4.37 -15.28 -2.93
CA ILE A 143 2.99 -15.67 -3.21
C ILE A 143 2.81 -15.97 -4.70
N ASP A 144 3.34 -15.11 -5.57
CA ASP A 144 3.22 -15.29 -7.01
C ASP A 144 3.99 -16.52 -7.49
N ALA A 145 5.19 -16.76 -6.93
CA ALA A 145 5.94 -17.98 -7.20
C ALA A 145 5.19 -19.25 -6.77
N ASP A 146 4.56 -19.24 -5.59
CA ASP A 146 3.76 -20.39 -5.10
C ASP A 146 2.51 -20.62 -5.97
N ARG A 147 1.85 -19.55 -6.44
CA ARG A 147 0.73 -19.66 -7.38
C ARG A 147 1.15 -20.29 -8.70
N GLU A 148 2.26 -19.84 -9.28
CA GLU A 148 2.78 -20.43 -10.52
C GLU A 148 3.20 -21.89 -10.30
N GLN A 149 3.81 -22.22 -9.16
CA GLN A 149 4.17 -23.59 -8.85
C GLN A 149 2.94 -24.51 -8.72
N ARG A 150 1.83 -24.02 -8.17
CA ARG A 150 0.57 -24.77 -8.12
C ARG A 150 0.01 -25.03 -9.52
N LYS A 151 -0.02 -24.01 -10.39
CA LYS A 151 -0.46 -24.19 -11.78
C LYS A 151 0.36 -25.24 -12.51
N LEU A 152 1.69 -25.20 -12.38
CA LEU A 152 2.57 -26.19 -12.99
C LEU A 152 2.34 -27.62 -12.46
N ARG A 153 2.03 -27.77 -11.17
CA ARG A 153 1.64 -29.07 -10.61
C ARG A 153 0.31 -29.57 -11.19
N ASP A 154 -0.70 -28.70 -11.23
CA ASP A 154 -2.02 -29.06 -11.76
C ASP A 154 -1.94 -29.45 -13.25
N GLU A 155 -1.13 -28.74 -14.04
CA GLU A 155 -0.87 -29.09 -15.45
C GLU A 155 -0.16 -30.43 -15.60
N MET A 156 0.84 -30.71 -14.75
CA MET A 156 1.54 -31.99 -14.76
C MET A 156 0.60 -33.14 -14.38
N GLU A 157 -0.25 -32.98 -13.36
CA GLU A 157 -1.25 -33.98 -12.99
C GLU A 157 -2.24 -34.23 -14.13
N LEU A 158 -2.68 -33.17 -14.82
CA LEU A 158 -3.56 -33.30 -15.98
C LEU A 158 -2.89 -34.10 -17.11
N GLN A 159 -1.62 -33.85 -17.39
CA GLN A 159 -0.86 -34.60 -18.40
C GLN A 159 -0.73 -36.08 -18.01
N GLN A 160 -0.45 -36.37 -16.74
CA GLN A 160 -0.37 -37.75 -16.24
C GLN A 160 -1.70 -38.48 -16.36
N LEU A 161 -2.81 -37.85 -15.97
CA LEU A 161 -4.16 -38.40 -16.09
C LEU A 161 -4.51 -38.65 -17.56
N THR A 162 -4.20 -37.70 -18.44
CA THR A 162 -4.44 -37.84 -19.88
C THR A 162 -3.65 -39.02 -20.46
N GLY A 163 -2.38 -39.16 -20.07
CA GLY A 163 -1.55 -40.30 -20.46
C GLY A 163 -2.09 -41.64 -19.94
N ALA A 164 -2.54 -41.70 -18.70
CA ALA A 164 -3.14 -42.90 -18.11
C ALA A 164 -4.44 -43.31 -18.83
N ILE A 165 -5.29 -42.34 -19.18
CA ILE A 165 -6.51 -42.59 -19.97
C ILE A 165 -6.16 -43.13 -21.36
N MET A 166 -5.17 -42.55 -22.04
CA MET A 166 -4.72 -43.05 -23.35
C MET A 166 -4.18 -44.48 -23.27
N GLN A 167 -3.39 -44.80 -22.23
CA GLN A 167 -2.90 -46.17 -22.00
C GLN A 167 -4.04 -47.15 -21.74
N GLN A 168 -5.04 -46.77 -20.96
CA GLN A 168 -6.23 -47.58 -20.73
C GLN A 168 -6.98 -47.86 -22.04
N GLN A 169 -7.20 -46.83 -22.86
CA GLN A 169 -7.86 -46.99 -24.17
C GLN A 169 -7.08 -47.93 -25.09
N LEU A 170 -5.75 -47.83 -25.12
CA LEU A 170 -4.91 -48.74 -25.91
C LEU A 170 -4.95 -50.18 -25.37
N ALA A 171 -4.99 -50.37 -24.05
CA ALA A 171 -5.14 -51.68 -23.43
C ALA A 171 -6.51 -52.30 -23.70
N ASP A 172 -7.58 -51.51 -23.71
CA ASP A 172 -8.93 -51.98 -24.03
C ASP A 172 -9.06 -52.38 -25.51
N ILE A 173 -8.38 -51.68 -26.42
CA ILE A 173 -8.32 -52.03 -27.85
C ILE A 173 -7.44 -53.27 -28.09
N GLY A 174 -6.27 -53.36 -27.45
CA GLY A 174 -5.36 -54.50 -27.57
C GLY A 174 -5.86 -55.77 -26.85
N GLY A 175 -6.63 -55.61 -25.78
CA GLY A 175 -7.26 -56.69 -25.03
C GLY A 175 -8.46 -57.32 -25.73
N ALA A 176 -9.06 -56.63 -26.71
CA ALA A 176 -10.15 -57.16 -27.52
C ALA A 176 -9.67 -58.13 -28.63
N ASP A 177 -8.43 -57.98 -29.12
CA ASP A 177 -7.88 -58.84 -30.19
C ASP A 177 -6.91 -59.94 -29.71
N GLY A 178 -6.53 -59.92 -28.42
CA GLY A 178 -5.58 -60.89 -27.85
C GLY A 178 -6.17 -62.22 -27.38
N ALA A 179 -7.48 -62.29 -27.09
CA ALA A 179 -8.10 -63.51 -26.55
C ALA A 179 -8.60 -64.49 -27.64
N ASP A 180 -8.89 -63.98 -28.84
CA ASP A 180 -9.52 -64.78 -29.91
C ASP A 180 -8.51 -65.38 -30.92
N ASN A 181 -7.26 -64.91 -30.95
CA ASN A 181 -6.25 -65.45 -31.86
C ASN A 181 -5.44 -66.62 -31.24
N GLU A 182 -5.28 -66.67 -29.91
CA GLU A 182 -4.45 -67.71 -29.28
C GLU A 182 -5.20 -69.04 -29.09
N THR A 183 -6.54 -69.01 -29.00
CA THR A 183 -7.38 -70.22 -28.93
C THR A 183 -7.77 -70.79 -30.30
N ARG A 184 -7.76 -69.97 -31.37
CA ARG A 184 -8.06 -70.46 -32.73
C ARG A 184 -6.85 -71.09 -33.42
N ALA A 185 -5.64 -70.61 -33.16
CA ALA A 185 -4.41 -71.20 -33.73
C ALA A 185 -4.03 -72.56 -33.08
N MET A 186 -4.40 -72.81 -31.81
CA MET A 186 -4.14 -74.09 -31.15
C MET A 186 -5.18 -75.19 -31.47
N SER A 187 -6.37 -74.84 -31.97
CA SER A 187 -7.39 -75.85 -32.36
C SER A 187 -7.21 -76.43 -33.76
N THR A 188 -6.55 -75.72 -34.69
CA THR A 188 -6.25 -76.28 -36.01
C THR A 188 -5.02 -77.19 -36.04
N SER A 189 -4.12 -77.07 -35.05
CA SER A 189 -2.93 -77.94 -34.95
C SER A 189 -3.20 -79.27 -34.24
N ARG A 190 -4.31 -79.41 -33.49
CA ARG A 190 -4.67 -80.67 -32.82
C ARG A 190 -5.39 -81.68 -33.73
N TRP A 191 -6.00 -81.24 -34.84
CA TRP A 191 -6.64 -82.15 -35.81
C TRP A 191 -5.72 -82.65 -36.92
N VAL A 192 -4.51 -82.09 -37.06
CA VAL A 192 -3.53 -82.57 -38.05
C VAL A 192 -2.64 -83.69 -37.49
N TYR A 193 -2.55 -83.84 -36.16
CA TYR A 193 -1.82 -84.93 -35.51
C TYR A 193 -2.65 -86.18 -35.19
N GLU A 194 -3.96 -86.16 -35.44
CA GLU A 194 -4.85 -87.34 -35.28
C GLU A 194 -5.35 -87.86 -36.64
N LYS A 195 -4.65 -87.50 -37.72
CA LYS A 195 -4.84 -88.10 -39.06
C LYS A 195 -3.54 -88.55 -39.73
N THR A 196 -2.48 -88.70 -38.96
CA THR A 196 -1.22 -89.35 -39.38
C THR A 196 -0.88 -90.58 -38.53
N HIS A 197 -1.73 -90.96 -37.56
CA HIS A 197 -1.52 -92.13 -36.71
C HIS A 197 -2.60 -93.22 -36.84
N LEU A 198 -3.27 -93.29 -38.00
CA LEU A 198 -4.23 -94.36 -38.35
C LEU A 198 -3.99 -94.94 -39.76
N ALA A 199 -2.73 -94.88 -40.23
CA ALA A 199 -2.29 -95.51 -41.48
C ALA A 199 -0.95 -96.25 -41.31
N ALA A 200 -0.75 -96.92 -40.16
CA ALA A 200 0.43 -97.76 -39.91
C ALA A 200 0.09 -99.05 -39.13
N GLU A 201 -1.11 -99.60 -39.33
CA GLU A 201 -1.44 -100.99 -38.99
C GLU A 201 -2.28 -101.59 -40.12
N HIS A 202 -1.62 -101.96 -41.22
CA HIS A 202 -2.01 -103.05 -42.12
C HIS A 202 -0.99 -103.09 -43.28
N PHE A 203 0.16 -103.72 -43.03
CA PHE A 203 0.85 -104.73 -43.84
C PHE A 203 2.28 -104.92 -43.34
#